data_AF-A0A508X0V0-F1
#
_entry.id   AF-A0A508X0V0-F1
#
_cell.length_a   1.000
_cell.length_b   1.000
_cell.length_c   1.000
_cell.angle_alpha   90.00
_cell.angle_beta   90.00
_cell.angle_gamma   90.00
#
_symmetry.space_group_name_H-M   'P 1'
#
loop_
_entity.id
_entity.type
_entity.pdbx_description
1 polymer ?
#
loop_
_entity_poly.entity_id
_entity_poly.type
_entity_poly.pdbx_seq_one_letter_code
_entity_poly.pdbx_strand_id
1 'polypeptide(L)'
;MPHLLDRLTGAKDFYFEPLDQITMQSWHRGRIALVGDAAYCPAPAVGGGTSLAVIGAYTLARELAEAKGDYRRALHATRDLVHQSRVIGPALLESLVPSSRISIYLGMLLLPLVTRLPGALRHNVPLLPRRAVRAMRAVSEAPVRHGSLPESHESL
;
A
#
# COMPACT_ATOMS: atom_id res chain seq x y z
N MET A 1 19.25 -14.83 -18.86
CA MET A 1 18.59 -13.65 -19.46
C MET A 1 18.10 -13.87 -20.90
N PRO A 2 18.85 -14.48 -21.84
CA PRO A 2 18.38 -14.64 -23.23
C PRO A 2 17.06 -15.40 -23.36
N HIS A 3 16.93 -16.55 -22.67
CA HIS A 3 15.72 -17.38 -22.76
C HIS A 3 14.44 -16.73 -22.24
N LEU A 4 14.54 -15.71 -21.37
CA LEU A 4 13.36 -14.99 -20.86
C LEU A 4 12.84 -14.04 -21.92
N LEU A 5 13.74 -13.35 -22.63
CA LEU A 5 13.41 -12.46 -23.74
C LEU A 5 12.78 -13.24 -24.91
N ASP A 6 13.30 -14.44 -25.21
CA ASP A 6 12.73 -15.31 -26.24
C ASP A 6 11.32 -15.82 -25.91
N ARG A 7 10.95 -15.87 -24.61
CA ARG A 7 9.60 -16.24 -24.18
C ARG A 7 8.64 -15.06 -24.19
N LEU A 8 9.14 -13.83 -24.01
CA LEU A 8 8.35 -12.61 -24.08
C LEU A 8 7.77 -12.37 -25.48
N THR A 9 8.55 -12.65 -26.53
CA THR A 9 8.10 -12.50 -27.93
C THR A 9 6.93 -13.42 -28.30
N GLY A 10 6.73 -14.52 -27.58
CA GLY A 10 5.59 -15.43 -27.78
C GLY A 10 4.40 -15.22 -26.83
N ALA A 11 4.51 -14.31 -25.85
CA ALA A 11 3.47 -14.09 -24.85
C ALA A 11 2.31 -13.25 -25.44
N LYS A 12 1.07 -13.70 -25.23
CA LYS A 12 -0.14 -13.01 -25.73
C LYS A 12 -0.67 -11.95 -24.76
N ASP A 13 -0.21 -12.01 -23.52
CA ASP A 13 -0.72 -11.29 -22.34
C ASP A 13 0.42 -10.59 -21.57
N PHE A 14 1.50 -10.25 -22.28
CA PHE A 14 2.63 -9.56 -21.65
C PHE A 14 2.20 -8.20 -21.09
N TYR A 15 2.39 -8.03 -19.78
CA TYR A 15 2.17 -6.78 -19.07
C TYR A 15 3.49 -6.26 -18.50
N PHE A 16 3.76 -4.97 -18.75
CA PHE A 16 4.90 -4.27 -18.19
C PHE A 16 4.47 -2.88 -17.72
N GLU A 17 4.83 -2.54 -16.50
CA GLU A 17 4.59 -1.23 -15.91
C GLU A 17 5.77 -0.87 -14.99
N PRO A 18 6.20 0.40 -14.97
CA PRO A 18 7.14 0.88 -13.96
C PRO A 18 6.57 0.75 -12.54
N LEU A 19 7.46 0.64 -11.55
CA LEU A 19 7.09 0.65 -10.14
C LEU A 19 6.96 2.09 -9.64
N ASP A 20 5.84 2.73 -9.98
CA ASP A 20 5.58 4.12 -9.66
C ASP A 20 4.54 4.27 -8.54
N GLN A 21 4.65 5.38 -7.79
CA GLN A 21 3.68 5.79 -6.79
C GLN A 21 3.10 7.17 -7.15
N ILE A 22 1.77 7.25 -7.20
CA ILE A 22 1.07 8.51 -7.40
C ILE A 22 1.09 9.34 -6.11
N THR A 23 1.61 10.56 -6.19
CA THR A 23 1.60 11.53 -5.09
C THR A 23 1.05 12.88 -5.56
N MET A 24 -0.09 13.29 -5.00
CA MET A 24 -0.77 14.55 -5.36
C MET A 24 -0.95 15.48 -4.16
N GLN A 25 -0.99 16.79 -4.36
CA GLN A 25 -1.22 17.74 -3.25
C GLN A 25 -2.65 17.71 -2.72
N SER A 26 -3.62 17.39 -3.58
CA SER A 26 -5.04 17.18 -3.25
C SER A 26 -5.59 16.02 -4.07
N TRP A 27 -6.42 15.17 -3.46
CA TRP A 27 -7.16 14.06 -4.11
C TRP A 27 -8.63 14.40 -4.35
N HIS A 28 -9.03 15.65 -4.13
CA HIS A 28 -10.41 16.08 -4.38
C HIS A 28 -10.47 17.51 -4.94
N ARG A 29 -11.54 17.78 -5.68
CA ARG A 29 -11.89 19.11 -6.20
C ARG A 29 -13.40 19.27 -6.19
N GLY A 30 -13.87 20.26 -5.42
CA GLY A 30 -15.31 20.41 -5.21
C GLY A 30 -15.89 19.13 -4.60
N ARG A 31 -16.92 18.57 -5.23
CA ARG A 31 -17.63 17.34 -4.79
C ARG A 31 -17.06 16.06 -5.41
N ILE A 32 -15.94 16.14 -6.12
CA ILE A 32 -15.30 15.01 -6.80
C ILE A 32 -14.05 14.64 -6.01
N ALA A 33 -13.89 13.34 -5.71
CA ALA A 33 -12.72 12.80 -5.03
C ALA A 33 -12.21 11.55 -5.73
N LEU A 34 -10.90 11.37 -5.70
CA LEU A 34 -10.19 10.17 -6.14
C LEU A 34 -10.03 9.24 -4.93
N VAL A 35 -10.13 7.94 -5.17
CA VAL A 35 -10.03 6.89 -4.14
C VAL A 35 -9.20 5.72 -4.68
N GLY A 36 -8.53 5.02 -3.77
CA GLY A 36 -7.70 3.85 -4.10
C GLY A 36 -6.50 4.21 -4.97
N ASP A 37 -6.22 3.37 -5.96
CA ASP A 37 -5.00 3.51 -6.77
C ASP A 37 -4.97 4.80 -7.59
N ALA A 38 -6.14 5.38 -7.91
CA ALA A 38 -6.25 6.68 -8.57
C ALA A 38 -5.74 7.85 -7.70
N ALA A 39 -5.66 7.67 -6.38
CA ALA A 39 -5.28 8.73 -5.43
C ALA A 39 -3.98 8.45 -4.68
N TYR A 40 -3.73 7.20 -4.30
CA TYR A 40 -2.67 6.86 -3.33
C TYR A 40 -2.13 5.42 -3.46
N CYS A 41 -1.99 4.89 -4.68
CA CYS A 41 -1.35 3.58 -4.93
C CYS A 41 0.08 3.52 -4.36
N PRO A 42 0.46 2.52 -3.54
CA PRO A 42 1.80 2.38 -2.98
C PRO A 42 2.81 1.66 -3.91
N ALA A 43 2.57 1.65 -5.23
CA ALA A 43 3.25 0.87 -6.27
C ALA A 43 2.90 -0.64 -6.32
N PRO A 44 2.80 -1.26 -7.51
CA PRO A 44 2.33 -2.64 -7.67
C PRO A 44 3.14 -3.71 -6.92
N ALA A 45 4.47 -3.53 -6.83
CA ALA A 45 5.38 -4.49 -6.20
C ALA A 45 5.14 -4.72 -4.69
N VAL A 46 4.35 -3.86 -4.06
CA VAL A 46 4.10 -3.87 -2.62
C VAL A 46 2.99 -4.83 -2.19
N GLY A 47 2.07 -5.20 -3.09
CA GLY A 47 0.96 -6.10 -2.77
C GLY A 47 -0.08 -5.53 -1.78
N GLY A 48 -0.08 -4.21 -1.55
CA GLY A 48 -0.94 -3.53 -0.57
C GLY A 48 -1.98 -2.57 -1.17
N GLY A 49 -2.01 -2.41 -2.49
CA GLY A 49 -2.92 -1.48 -3.19
C GLY A 49 -4.40 -1.79 -2.91
N THR A 50 -4.80 -3.06 -3.05
CA THR A 50 -6.18 -3.49 -2.79
C THR A 50 -6.64 -3.21 -1.36
N SER A 51 -5.83 -3.58 -0.37
CA SER A 51 -6.17 -3.33 1.04
C SER A 51 -6.30 -1.84 1.32
N LEU A 52 -5.38 -1.03 0.79
CA LEU A 52 -5.42 0.42 0.95
C LEU A 52 -6.62 1.05 0.22
N ALA A 53 -7.00 0.52 -0.94
CA ALA A 53 -8.18 0.96 -1.68
C ALA A 53 -9.46 0.67 -0.87
N VAL A 54 -9.59 -0.52 -0.30
CA VAL A 54 -10.73 -0.91 0.56
C VAL A 54 -10.79 -0.02 1.81
N ILE A 55 -9.67 0.12 2.52
CA ILE A 55 -9.61 0.96 3.73
C ILE A 55 -9.99 2.39 3.40
N GLY A 56 -9.43 2.98 2.34
CA GLY A 56 -9.71 4.36 2.00
C GLY A 56 -11.12 4.61 1.46
N ALA A 57 -11.69 3.66 0.72
CA ALA A 57 -13.10 3.72 0.32
C ALA A 57 -14.03 3.66 1.54
N TYR A 58 -13.74 2.74 2.48
CA TYR A 58 -14.50 2.62 3.72
C TYR A 58 -14.41 3.88 4.58
N THR A 59 -13.20 4.40 4.82
CA THR A 59 -13.02 5.64 5.58
C THR A 59 -13.77 6.80 4.92
N LEU A 60 -13.65 6.98 3.60
CA LEU A 60 -14.37 8.06 2.90
C LEU A 60 -15.89 7.92 3.03
N ALA A 61 -16.43 6.72 2.85
CA ALA A 61 -17.86 6.46 2.98
C ALA A 61 -18.37 6.77 4.39
N ARG A 62 -17.62 6.37 5.43
CA ARG A 62 -17.97 6.68 6.82
C ARG A 62 -17.97 8.18 7.07
N GLU A 63 -16.89 8.86 6.71
CA GLU A 63 -16.76 10.31 6.93
C GLU A 63 -17.88 11.08 6.20
N LEU A 64 -18.29 10.64 5.01
CA LEU A 64 -19.42 11.21 4.28
C LEU A 64 -20.77 10.99 5.01
N ALA A 65 -20.98 9.79 5.57
CA ALA A 65 -22.19 9.48 6.33
C ALA A 65 -22.29 10.32 7.61
N GLU A 66 -21.18 10.52 8.33
CA GLU A 66 -21.13 11.31 9.56
C GLU A 66 -21.21 12.82 9.31
N ALA A 67 -20.79 13.29 8.14
CA ALA A 67 -20.71 14.72 7.84
C ALA A 67 -22.07 15.40 7.58
N LYS A 68 -23.19 14.66 7.54
CA LYS A 68 -24.56 15.21 7.40
C LYS A 68 -24.70 16.21 6.23
N GLY A 69 -24.02 15.93 5.11
CA GLY A 69 -24.02 16.78 3.90
C GLY A 69 -22.82 17.72 3.75
N ASP A 70 -21.98 17.88 4.78
CA ASP A 70 -20.71 18.62 4.69
C ASP A 70 -19.59 17.76 4.11
N TYR A 71 -19.62 17.57 2.80
CA TYR A 71 -18.60 16.79 2.09
C TYR A 71 -17.18 17.35 2.26
N ARG A 72 -17.00 18.64 2.58
CA ARG A 72 -15.66 19.24 2.76
C ARG A 72 -15.00 18.71 4.02
N ARG A 73 -15.76 18.61 5.11
CA ARG A 73 -15.32 17.97 6.36
C ARG A 73 -14.91 16.52 6.10
N ALA A 74 -15.76 15.77 5.40
CA ALA A 74 -15.50 14.35 5.13
C ALA A 74 -14.21 14.14 4.32
N LEU A 75 -14.02 14.92 3.26
CA LEU A 75 -12.82 14.85 2.43
C LEU A 75 -11.56 15.26 3.21
N HIS A 76 -11.66 16.29 4.06
CA HIS A 76 -10.54 16.70 4.91
C HIS A 76 -10.15 15.63 5.93
N ALA A 77 -11.11 14.90 6.50
CA ALA A 77 -10.84 13.84 7.47
C ALA A 77 -10.07 12.65 6.86
N THR A 78 -10.21 12.38 5.56
CA THR A 78 -9.43 11.33 4.87
C THR A 78 -7.95 11.68 4.67
N ARG A 79 -7.52 12.90 4.96
CA ARG A 79 -6.17 13.42 4.68
C ARG A 79 -5.06 12.58 5.29
N ASP A 80 -5.20 12.21 6.55
CA ASP A 80 -4.14 11.51 7.27
C ASP A 80 -3.89 10.12 6.69
N LEU A 81 -4.95 9.43 6.30
CA LEU A 81 -4.86 8.15 5.60
C LEU A 81 -4.05 8.29 4.30
N VAL A 82 -4.37 9.30 3.48
CA VAL A 82 -3.70 9.57 2.20
C VAL A 82 -2.24 9.98 2.38
N HIS A 83 -1.88 10.64 3.48
CA HIS A 83 -0.48 10.96 3.76
C HIS A 83 0.30 9.75 4.27
N GLN A 84 -0.31 8.91 5.10
CA GLN A 84 0.34 7.71 5.64
C GLN A 84 0.65 6.68 4.56
N SER A 85 -0.21 6.55 3.55
CA SER A 85 0.01 5.64 2.43
C SER A 85 1.25 5.98 1.59
N ARG A 86 1.65 7.25 1.51
CA ARG A 86 2.82 7.69 0.74
C ARG A 86 4.11 7.05 1.20
N VAL A 87 4.22 6.72 2.49
CA VAL A 87 5.44 6.14 3.06
C VAL A 87 5.59 4.67 2.68
N ILE A 88 4.49 3.98 2.37
CA ILE A 88 4.48 2.53 2.17
C ILE A 88 5.29 2.14 0.93
N GLY A 89 5.03 2.78 -0.21
CA GLY A 89 5.68 2.44 -1.49
C GLY A 89 7.19 2.58 -1.47
N PRO A 90 7.74 3.79 -1.21
CA PRO A 90 9.19 4.03 -1.21
C PRO A 90 9.91 3.16 -0.19
N ALA A 91 9.33 3.02 1.02
CA ALA A 91 9.96 2.19 2.06
C ALA A 91 10.09 0.72 1.64
N LEU A 92 9.15 0.19 0.86
CA LEU A 92 9.22 -1.20 0.39
C LEU A 92 10.07 -1.36 -0.86
N LEU A 93 10.01 -0.41 -1.80
CA LEU A 93 10.85 -0.41 -2.99
C LEU A 93 12.34 -0.34 -2.62
N GLU A 94 12.73 0.47 -1.63
CA GLU A 94 14.10 0.51 -1.10
C GLU A 94 14.59 -0.86 -0.59
N SER A 95 13.68 -1.71 -0.09
CA SER A 95 14.01 -3.05 0.38
C SER A 95 14.02 -4.10 -0.73
N LEU A 96 13.16 -3.94 -1.73
CA LEU A 96 13.01 -4.87 -2.85
C LEU A 96 14.07 -4.66 -3.94
N VAL A 97 14.49 -3.41 -4.14
CA VAL A 97 15.45 -3.02 -5.17
C VAL A 97 16.68 -2.43 -4.48
N PRO A 98 17.65 -3.27 -4.07
CA PRO A 98 18.84 -2.79 -3.41
C PRO A 98 19.67 -1.93 -4.37
N SER A 99 19.96 -0.70 -3.97
CA SER A 99 20.74 0.25 -4.80
C SER A 99 22.26 0.04 -4.72
N SER A 100 22.74 -0.86 -3.86
CA SER A 100 24.16 -1.14 -3.66
C SER A 100 24.58 -2.48 -4.30
N ARG A 101 25.71 -2.46 -5.01
CA ARG A 101 26.29 -3.69 -5.60
C ARG A 101 26.63 -4.73 -4.53
N ILE A 102 27.06 -4.28 -3.36
CA ILE A 102 27.38 -5.16 -2.23
C ILE A 102 26.12 -5.81 -1.68
N SER A 103 25.01 -5.07 -1.54
CA SER A 103 23.76 -5.65 -1.03
C SER A 103 23.12 -6.62 -2.02
N ILE A 104 23.30 -6.43 -3.33
CA ILE A 104 22.90 -7.41 -4.35
C ILE A 104 23.70 -8.70 -4.17
N TYR A 105 25.03 -8.61 -4.05
CA TYR A 105 25.88 -9.78 -3.87
C TYR A 105 25.61 -10.51 -2.54
N LEU A 106 25.55 -9.75 -1.45
CA LEU A 106 25.26 -10.28 -0.12
C LEU A 106 23.83 -10.85 -0.06
N GLY A 107 22.87 -10.23 -0.73
CA GLY A 107 21.50 -10.72 -0.87
C GLY A 107 21.44 -12.04 -1.64
N MET A 108 22.12 -12.16 -2.78
CA MET A 108 22.21 -13.42 -3.54
C MET A 108 22.86 -14.54 -2.72
N LEU A 109 23.81 -14.20 -1.85
CA LEU A 109 24.49 -15.16 -0.98
C LEU A 109 23.65 -15.56 0.25
N LEU A 110 23.01 -14.59 0.92
CA LEU A 110 22.34 -14.79 2.21
C LEU A 110 20.86 -15.15 2.08
N LEU A 111 20.17 -14.74 1.00
CA LEU A 111 18.73 -15.01 0.84
C LEU A 111 18.40 -16.51 0.78
N PRO A 112 19.15 -17.38 0.08
CA PRO A 112 18.93 -18.83 0.13
C PRO A 112 19.12 -19.39 1.55
N LEU A 113 20.02 -18.81 2.34
CA LEU A 113 20.28 -19.23 3.70
C LEU A 113 19.12 -18.87 4.63
N VAL A 114 18.50 -17.70 4.44
CA VAL A 114 17.31 -17.27 5.19
C VAL A 114 16.15 -18.25 4.97
N THR A 115 15.97 -18.76 3.75
CA THR A 115 14.93 -19.77 3.47
C THR A 115 15.19 -21.14 4.10
N ARG A 116 16.44 -21.41 4.51
CA ARG A 116 16.87 -22.66 5.17
C ARG A 116 16.97 -22.56 6.69
N LEU A 117 16.73 -21.38 7.28
CA LEU A 117 16.77 -21.21 8.73
C LEU A 117 15.60 -21.94 9.42
N PRO A 118 15.82 -22.52 10.62
CA PRO A 118 14.75 -23.06 11.45
C PRO A 118 13.66 -22.02 11.71
N GLY A 119 12.40 -22.46 11.78
CA GLY A 119 11.23 -21.58 11.90
C GLY A 119 11.38 -20.53 13.01
N ALA A 120 11.91 -20.89 14.18
CA ALA A 120 12.09 -19.98 15.31
C ALA A 120 12.99 -18.76 14.99
N LEU A 121 14.00 -18.92 14.14
CA LEU A 121 14.91 -17.85 13.73
C LEU A 121 14.33 -17.02 12.58
N ARG A 122 13.58 -17.66 11.68
CA ARG A 122 12.94 -16.99 10.53
C ARG A 122 11.93 -15.91 10.94
N HIS A 123 11.22 -16.09 12.06
CA HIS A 123 10.25 -15.11 12.58
C HIS A 123 10.90 -13.85 13.15
N ASN A 124 12.19 -13.91 13.51
CA ASN A 124 12.93 -12.77 14.07
C ASN A 124 13.66 -11.93 13.01
N VAL A 125 13.70 -12.39 11.76
CA VAL A 125 14.27 -11.64 10.64
C VAL A 125 13.16 -10.78 10.04
N PRO A 126 13.16 -9.46 10.23
CA PRO A 126 12.11 -8.61 9.69
C PRO A 126 12.24 -8.56 8.16
N LEU A 127 11.33 -9.26 7.48
CA LEU A 127 11.21 -9.26 6.02
C LEU A 127 10.84 -7.88 5.45
N LEU A 128 10.23 -7.03 6.27
CA LEU A 128 9.77 -5.70 5.89
C LEU A 128 10.48 -4.62 6.71
N PRO A 129 10.85 -3.48 6.08
CA PRO A 129 11.39 -2.33 6.80
C PRO A 129 10.43 -1.81 7.86
N ARG A 130 10.96 -1.45 9.03
CA ARG A 130 10.18 -0.90 10.16
C ARG A 130 9.36 0.35 9.77
N ARG A 131 9.82 1.13 8.80
CA ARG A 131 9.08 2.29 8.27
C ARG A 131 7.81 1.86 7.53
N ALA A 132 7.91 0.86 6.65
CA ALA A 132 6.77 0.30 5.94
C ALA A 132 5.75 -0.32 6.91
N VAL A 133 6.22 -1.12 7.88
CA VAL A 133 5.35 -1.76 8.89
C VAL A 133 4.58 -0.72 9.71
N ARG A 134 5.25 0.37 10.14
CA ARG A 134 4.58 1.45 10.88
C ARG A 134 3.53 2.18 10.04
N ALA A 135 3.84 2.46 8.77
CA ALA A 135 2.90 3.12 7.86
C ALA A 135 1.68 2.24 7.56
N MET A 136 1.89 0.96 7.28
CA MET A 136 0.80 -0.02 7.08
C MET A 136 -0.08 -0.14 8.33
N ARG A 137 0.52 -0.19 9.52
CA ARG A 137 -0.23 -0.22 10.79
C ARG A 137 -1.07 1.05 10.97
N ALA A 138 -0.49 2.22 10.72
CA ALA A 138 -1.22 3.49 10.83
C ALA A 138 -2.44 3.55 9.89
N VAL A 139 -2.27 3.10 8.64
CA VAL A 139 -3.36 2.97 7.67
C VAL A 139 -4.44 2.00 8.15
N SER A 140 -4.06 0.83 8.68
CA SER A 140 -5.03 -0.16 9.17
C SER A 140 -5.81 0.30 10.40
N GLU A 141 -5.21 1.14 11.24
CA GLU A 141 -5.84 1.69 12.45
C GLU A 141 -6.69 2.95 12.17
N ALA A 142 -6.53 3.58 11.01
CA ALA A 142 -7.22 4.82 10.66
C ALA A 142 -8.76 4.73 10.77
N PRO A 143 -9.41 3.63 10.34
CA PRO A 143 -10.85 3.47 10.55
C PRO A 143 -11.23 3.37 12.04
N VAL A 144 -10.38 2.79 12.88
CA VAL A 144 -10.70 2.46 14.28
C VAL A 144 -10.52 3.65 15.22
N ARG A 145 -9.59 4.58 14.93
CA ARG A 145 -9.26 5.71 15.80
C ARG A 145 -10.36 6.76 15.98
N HIS A 146 -11.39 6.78 15.13
CA HIS A 146 -12.35 7.89 15.07
C HIS A 146 -13.82 7.52 15.39
N GLY A 147 -14.14 6.27 15.73
CA GLY A 147 -15.50 5.91 16.16
C GLY A 147 -15.81 4.43 15.93
N SER A 148 -16.56 3.85 16.87
CA SER A 148 -17.11 2.50 16.82
C SER A 148 -17.83 2.21 15.50
N LEU A 149 -17.78 0.94 15.07
CA LEU A 149 -18.51 0.42 13.92
C LEU A 149 -19.94 1.00 13.88
N PRO A 150 -20.43 1.46 12.71
CA PRO A 150 -21.84 1.78 12.60
C PRO A 150 -22.62 0.52 12.94
N GLU A 151 -23.41 0.55 14.03
CA GLU A 151 -24.37 -0.51 14.30
C GLU A 151 -25.24 -0.62 13.04
N SER A 152 -25.21 -1.81 12.45
CA SER A 152 -26.10 -2.19 11.37
C SER A 152 -27.53 -1.98 11.87
N HIS A 153 -28.18 -0.91 11.44
CA HIS A 153 -29.63 -0.78 11.53
C HIS A 153 -30.24 -1.82 10.59
N GLU A 154 -30.27 -3.08 11.03
CA GLU A 154 -31.28 -4.05 10.61
C GLU A 154 -32.63 -3.50 11.08
N SER A 155 -33.32 -2.80 10.19
CA SER A 155 -34.74 -2.49 10.32
C SER A 155 -35.42 -3.30 9.22
N LEU A 156 -35.96 -4.46 9.61
CA LEU A 156 -37.05 -5.13 8.90
C LEU A 156 -38.33 -4.29 9.00
#